data_AF-A0A7V2TRT3-F1
#
_entry.id   AF-A0A7V2TRT3-F1
#
_cell.length_a   1.000
_cell.length_b   1.000
_cell.length_c   1.000
_cell.angle_alpha   90.00
_cell.angle_beta   90.00
_cell.angle_gamma   90.00
#
_symmetry.space_group_name_H-M   'P 1'
#
loop_
_entity.id
_entity.type
_entity.pdbx_description
1 polymer ?
#
loop_
_entity_poly.entity_id
_entity_poly.type
_entity_poly.pdbx_seq_one_letter_code
_entity_poly.pdbx_strand_id
1 'polypeptide(L)'
;MSRINPQFIDEVRKSGPFNATACINCGTCTALCPIGLEELPREMFRYVVLGLEDKVLDNKVETIFTCLLCKLCESNCPGGVHIVENVRTLRHHINKTVHKL
;
A
#
# COMPACT_ATOMS: atom_id res chain seq x y z
N MET A 1 -0.85 9.41 -19.93
CA MET A 1 -0.18 8.14 -19.56
C MET A 1 0.51 8.36 -18.24
N SER A 2 0.30 7.48 -17.24
CA SER A 2 1.07 7.56 -15.99
C SER A 2 2.54 7.28 -16.26
N ARG A 3 3.43 8.06 -15.64
CA ARG A 3 4.88 7.86 -15.73
C ARG A 3 5.26 6.74 -14.75
N ILE A 4 6.11 5.81 -15.18
CA ILE A 4 6.61 4.74 -14.32
C ILE A 4 7.94 5.18 -13.72
N ASN A 5 8.05 5.17 -12.39
CA ASN A 5 9.27 5.37 -11.61
C ASN A 5 9.75 4.03 -11.03
N PRO A 6 10.74 3.36 -11.67
CA PRO A 6 11.23 2.06 -11.20
C PRO A 6 11.85 2.10 -9.79
N GLN A 7 12.31 3.26 -9.33
CA GLN A 7 12.96 3.44 -8.02
C GLN A 7 11.95 3.68 -6.89
N PHE A 8 10.67 3.87 -7.21
CA PHE A 8 9.65 4.26 -6.24
C PHE A 8 9.50 3.28 -5.07
N ILE A 9 9.59 1.97 -5.32
CA ILE A 9 9.53 0.98 -4.23
C ILE A 9 10.69 1.16 -3.23
N ASP A 10 11.88 1.50 -3.71
CA ASP A 10 13.05 1.71 -2.85
C ASP A 10 12.94 3.04 -2.09
N GLU A 11 12.28 4.04 -2.67
CA GLU A 11 11.93 5.27 -1.96
C GLU A 11 10.93 5.02 -0.83
N VAL A 12 9.90 4.20 -1.06
CA VAL A 12 8.97 3.77 0.00
C VAL A 12 9.70 2.97 1.07
N ARG A 13 10.64 2.10 0.71
CA ARG A 13 11.45 1.33 1.68
C ARG A 13 12.34 2.20 2.58
N LYS A 14 12.70 3.42 2.17
CA LYS A 14 13.40 4.38 3.04
C LYS A 14 12.52 4.83 4.22
N SER A 15 11.20 4.68 4.12
CA SER A 15 10.23 5.03 5.16
C SER A 15 9.91 3.86 6.10
N GLY A 16 10.41 2.65 5.84
CA GLY A 16 10.16 1.48 6.67
C GLY A 16 10.16 0.16 5.89
N PRO A 17 10.00 -0.98 6.59
CA PRO A 17 9.87 -2.28 5.94
C PRO A 17 8.71 -2.29 4.94
N PHE A 18 8.97 -2.78 3.73
CA PHE A 18 7.96 -2.90 2.68
C PHE A 18 8.14 -4.17 1.86
N ASN A 19 7.32 -5.20 2.14
CA ASN A 19 7.41 -6.53 1.51
C ASN A 19 6.29 -6.83 0.49
N ALA A 20 5.63 -5.80 -0.03
CA ALA A 20 4.49 -5.96 -0.94
C ALA A 20 4.80 -6.71 -2.25
N THR A 21 6.08 -6.90 -2.59
CA THR A 21 6.53 -7.74 -3.72
C THR A 21 6.13 -9.20 -3.59
N ALA A 22 5.85 -9.68 -2.37
CA ALA A 22 5.33 -11.03 -2.14
C ALA A 22 3.83 -11.18 -2.47
N CYS A 23 3.13 -10.07 -2.78
CA CYS A 23 1.71 -10.10 -3.10
C CYS A 23 1.45 -10.82 -4.42
N ILE A 24 0.64 -11.89 -4.37
CA ILE A 24 0.19 -12.67 -5.53
C ILE A 24 -1.14 -12.19 -6.12
N ASN A 25 -1.65 -11.04 -5.65
CA ASN A 25 -2.88 -10.41 -6.15
C ASN A 25 -4.16 -11.27 -6.02
N CYS A 26 -4.24 -12.15 -5.00
CA CYS A 26 -5.37 -13.09 -4.82
C CYS A 26 -6.68 -12.44 -4.33
N GLY A 27 -6.60 -11.28 -3.68
CA GLY A 27 -7.78 -10.50 -3.28
C GLY A 27 -8.42 -10.81 -1.92
N THR A 28 -7.90 -11.79 -1.16
CA THR A 28 -8.33 -12.09 0.21
C THR A 28 -8.43 -10.85 1.11
N CYS A 29 -7.48 -9.93 0.96
CA CYS A 29 -7.40 -8.72 1.76
C CYS A 29 -8.59 -7.76 1.57
N THR A 30 -9.17 -7.71 0.36
CA THR A 30 -10.34 -6.87 0.07
C THR A 30 -11.62 -7.54 0.56
N ALA A 31 -11.73 -8.86 0.36
CA ALA A 31 -12.88 -9.64 0.81
C ALA A 31 -13.05 -9.60 2.34
N LEU A 32 -11.95 -9.51 3.09
CA LEU A 32 -11.95 -9.44 4.56
C LEU A 32 -11.98 -8.01 5.12
N CYS A 33 -11.89 -6.98 4.29
CA CYS A 33 -11.80 -5.61 4.78
C CYS A 33 -13.18 -5.15 5.31
N PRO A 34 -13.31 -4.77 6.59
CA PRO A 34 -14.60 -4.34 7.15
C PRO A 34 -15.07 -2.99 6.59
N ILE A 35 -14.15 -2.18 6.05
CA ILE A 35 -14.48 -0.91 5.38
C ILE A 35 -14.91 -1.14 3.91
N GLY A 36 -14.56 -2.29 3.33
CA GLY A 36 -14.99 -2.66 1.98
C GLY A 36 -14.35 -1.88 0.83
N LEU A 37 -13.16 -1.29 1.02
CA LEU A 37 -12.48 -0.52 -0.02
C LEU A 37 -11.69 -1.42 -0.99
N GLU A 38 -11.97 -1.28 -2.28
CA GLU A 38 -11.35 -2.11 -3.33
C GLU A 38 -9.88 -1.77 -3.57
N GLU A 39 -9.52 -0.49 -3.40
CA GLU A 39 -8.18 0.05 -3.64
C GLU A 39 -7.17 -0.44 -2.60
N LEU A 40 -7.64 -0.86 -1.42
CA LEU A 40 -6.80 -1.28 -0.31
C LEU A 40 -6.87 -2.76 0.00
N PRO A 41 -5.76 -3.34 0.48
CA PRO A 41 -4.36 -2.94 0.26
C PRO A 41 -3.85 -3.34 -1.14
N ARG A 42 -4.61 -4.15 -1.87
CA ARG A 42 -4.17 -4.89 -3.06
C ARG A 42 -3.68 -3.98 -4.18
N GLU A 43 -4.50 -3.01 -4.56
CA GLU A 43 -4.23 -2.15 -5.70
C GLU A 43 -3.13 -1.13 -5.37
N MET A 44 -3.21 -0.51 -4.20
CA MET A 44 -2.18 0.42 -3.70
C MET A 44 -0.80 -0.24 -3.67
N PHE A 45 -0.70 -1.46 -3.14
CA PHE A 45 0.56 -2.20 -3.12
C PHE A 45 1.07 -2.53 -4.52
N ARG A 46 0.16 -2.83 -5.45
CA ARG A 46 0.52 -3.06 -6.85
C ARG A 46 1.06 -1.80 -7.50
N TYR A 47 0.50 -0.63 -7.22
CA TYR A 47 1.01 0.65 -7.73
C TYR A 47 2.41 0.95 -7.24
N VAL A 48 2.69 0.74 -5.96
CA VAL A 48 4.05 0.90 -5.42
C VAL A 48 5.03 -0.04 -6.12
N VAL A 49 4.68 -1.33 -6.24
CA VAL A 49 5.54 -2.33 -6.88
C VAL A 49 5.76 -2.06 -8.37
N LEU A 50 4.77 -1.50 -9.07
CA LEU A 50 4.87 -1.15 -10.49
C LEU A 50 5.52 0.22 -10.73
N GLY A 51 5.83 0.99 -9.68
CA GLY A 51 6.40 2.33 -9.83
C GLY A 51 5.39 3.39 -10.29
N LEU A 52 4.10 3.18 -10.06
CA LEU A 52 3.04 4.13 -10.41
C LEU A 52 2.84 5.16 -9.29
N GLU A 53 3.88 5.96 -9.05
CA GLU A 53 3.94 6.96 -7.97
C GLU A 53 2.75 7.93 -8.01
N ASP A 54 2.44 8.49 -9.19
CA ASP A 54 1.30 9.40 -9.37
C ASP A 54 -0.01 8.77 -8.87
N LYS A 55 -0.20 7.46 -9.03
CA LYS A 55 -1.43 6.77 -8.60
C LYS A 55 -1.51 6.56 -7.08
N VAL A 56 -0.38 6.59 -6.39
CA VAL A 56 -0.29 6.47 -4.94
C VAL A 56 -0.44 7.85 -4.28
N LEU A 57 0.15 8.88 -4.89
CA LEU A 57 0.17 10.25 -4.34
C LEU A 57 -1.02 11.13 -4.76
N ASP A 58 -1.84 10.69 -5.71
CA ASP A 58 -3.08 11.38 -6.13
C ASP A 58 -4.28 10.98 -5.23
N ASN A 59 -5.51 11.00 -5.76
CA ASN A 59 -6.80 10.71 -5.12
C ASN A 59 -6.87 9.50 -4.14
N LYS A 60 -5.88 8.60 -4.13
CA LYS A 60 -5.81 7.44 -3.23
C LYS A 60 -5.08 7.70 -1.91
N VAL A 61 -4.50 8.90 -1.74
CA VAL A 61 -3.86 9.34 -0.48
C VAL A 61 -4.82 9.21 0.69
N GLU A 62 -6.03 9.74 0.60
CA GLU A 62 -6.99 9.68 1.71
C GLU A 62 -7.43 8.24 2.01
N THR A 63 -7.56 7.42 0.97
CA THR A 63 -7.99 6.03 1.11
C THR A 63 -7.04 5.27 2.04
N ILE A 64 -5.71 5.41 1.92
CA ILE A 64 -4.75 4.69 2.78
C ILE A 64 -4.92 5.01 4.28
N PHE A 65 -5.42 6.21 4.62
CA PHE A 65 -5.65 6.64 6.00
C PHE A 65 -6.94 6.09 6.60
N THR A 66 -7.89 5.61 5.78
CA THR A 66 -9.10 4.92 6.26
C THR A 66 -8.82 3.51 6.81
N CYS A 67 -7.68 2.90 6.48
CA CYS A 67 -7.33 1.57 6.99
C CYS A 67 -7.28 1.56 8.53
N LEU A 68 -8.06 0.68 9.15
CA LEU A 68 -8.12 0.57 10.62
C LEU A 68 -6.91 -0.16 11.24
N LEU A 69 -5.98 -0.67 10.43
CA LEU A 69 -4.85 -1.50 10.89
C LEU A 69 -5.30 -2.72 11.72
N CYS A 70 -6.50 -3.26 11.46
CA CYS A 70 -7.12 -4.34 12.24
C CYS A 70 -6.48 -5.73 12.02
N LYS A 71 -5.53 -5.86 11.09
CA LYS A 71 -4.76 -7.09 10.79
C LYS A 71 -5.54 -8.28 10.21
N LEU A 72 -6.86 -8.20 10.04
CA LEU A 72 -7.68 -9.29 9.47
C LEU A 72 -7.15 -9.80 8.12
N CYS A 73 -6.80 -8.89 7.22
CA CYS A 73 -6.25 -9.23 5.91
C CYS A 73 -4.85 -9.85 5.98
N GLU A 74 -4.01 -9.41 6.92
CA GLU A 74 -2.63 -9.90 7.09
C GLU A 74 -2.60 -11.33 7.62
N SER A 75 -3.40 -11.60 8.66
CA SER A 75 -3.50 -12.95 9.27
C SER A 75 -3.98 -14.01 8.30
N ASN A 76 -4.61 -13.62 7.19
CA ASN A 76 -5.15 -14.51 6.17
C ASN A 76 -4.40 -14.38 4.83
N CYS A 77 -3.25 -13.70 4.78
CA CYS A 77 -2.54 -13.48 3.54
C CYS A 77 -1.77 -14.75 3.10
N PRO A 78 -2.13 -15.39 1.98
CA PRO A 78 -1.41 -16.58 1.51
C PRO A 78 0.00 -16.27 0.97
N GLY A 79 0.25 -15.01 0.60
CA GLY A 79 1.56 -14.55 0.14
C GLY A 79 2.49 -14.08 1.25
N GLY A 80 2.07 -14.13 2.52
CA GLY A 80 2.90 -13.68 3.65
C GLY A 80 3.23 -12.18 3.63
N VAL A 81 2.36 -11.35 3.05
CA VAL A 81 2.55 -9.90 3.01
C VAL A 81 2.28 -9.30 4.39
N HIS A 82 3.21 -8.47 4.90
CA HIS A 82 3.04 -7.71 6.14
C HIS A 82 2.18 -6.48 5.89
N ILE A 83 0.88 -6.68 5.64
CA ILE A 83 -0.03 -5.65 5.15
C ILE A 83 -0.10 -4.44 6.09
N VAL A 84 -0.25 -4.66 7.40
CA VAL A 84 -0.39 -3.57 8.38
C VAL A 84 0.87 -2.72 8.40
N GLU A 85 2.03 -3.36 8.39
CA GLU A 85 3.32 -2.65 8.39
C GLU A 85 3.55 -1.92 7.06
N ASN A 86 3.23 -2.56 5.93
CA ASN A 86 3.31 -1.92 4.62
C ASN A 86 2.38 -0.68 4.52
N VAL A 87 1.17 -0.73 5.10
CA VAL A 87 0.27 0.43 5.19
C VAL A 87 0.89 1.54 6.03
N ARG A 88 1.50 1.21 7.18
CA ARG A 88 2.19 2.19 8.04
C ARG A 88 3.36 2.85 7.31
N THR A 89 4.21 2.05 6.67
CA THR A 89 5.34 2.53 5.85
C THR A 89 4.84 3.48 4.75
N LEU A 90 3.74 3.13 4.09
CA LEU A 90 3.17 3.97 3.03
C LEU A 90 2.59 5.28 3.56
N ARG A 91 1.89 5.25 4.71
CA ARG A 91 1.43 6.48 5.40
C ARG A 91 2.60 7.37 5.79
N HIS A 92 3.69 6.80 6.29
CA HIS A 92 4.88 7.57 6.65
C HIS A 92 5.53 8.21 5.41
N HIS A 93 5.64 7.46 4.31
CA HIS A 93 6.11 7.99 3.04
C HIS A 93 5.24 9.16 2.54
N ILE A 94 3.92 8.99 2.52
CA ILE A 94 2.96 10.03 2.09
C ILE A 94 3.03 11.27 2.99
N ASN A 95 3.10 11.09 4.31
CA ASN A 95 3.22 12.22 5.24
C ASN A 95 4.47 13.05 4.96
N LYS A 96 5.59 12.40 4.65
CA LYS A 96 6.85 13.08 4.33
C LYS A 96 6.82 13.77 2.96
N THR A 97 6.20 13.18 1.95
CA THR A 97 6.23 13.68 0.56
C THR A 97 5.11 14.68 0.26
N VAL A 98 3.89 14.40 0.71
CA VAL A 98 2.69 15.21 0.41
C VAL A 98 2.46 16.26 1.49
N HIS A 99 2.39 15.83 2.76
CA HIS A 99 2.03 16.71 3.86
C HIS A 99 3.24 17.45 4.47
N LYS A 100 4.46 17.01 4.15
CA LYS A 100 5.75 17.53 4.67
C LYS A 100 5.78 17.57 6.21
N LEU A 101 5.20 16.54 6.83
CA LEU A 101 5.17 16.30 8.27
C LEU A 101 6.29 15.35 8.70
#